data_AF-A0A9J6C3X1-F1
#
_entry.id   AF-A0A9J6C3X1-F1
#
_cell.length_a   1.000
_cell.length_b   1.000
_cell.length_c   1.000
_cell.angle_alpha   90.00
_cell.angle_beta   90.00
_cell.angle_gamma   90.00
#
_symmetry.space_group_name_H-M   'P 1'
#
loop_
_entity.id
_entity.type
_entity.pdbx_description
1 polymer ?
#
loop_
_entity_poly.entity_id
_entity_poly.type
_entity_poly.pdbx_seq_one_letter_code
_entity_poly.pdbx_strand_id
1 'polypeptide(L)'
;MRTANMIGITEQMAMKMVINQNFKEHQLAMLKRFYIALVLNDLWNGSDIYDVAKKYKIERGIVHKLMQLASTQAYVIFKFCEEFDEFWVFKEILEKFSQRLSYCCSLELLPLMNLPCVKLGRAKQMYNKGIRTICDVAGHSPEGLMKKLQNLNSKQACMIIRAAQHAVNEQIDDYRAQMYELAENARKLQD
;
A
#
# COMPACT_ATOMS: atom_id res chain seq x y z
N MET A 1 -2.41 24.13 -4.80
CA MET A 1 -1.62 25.38 -4.83
C MET A 1 -0.74 25.57 -3.60
N ARG A 2 -1.23 25.41 -2.36
CA ARG A 2 -0.42 25.68 -1.14
C ARG A 2 0.93 24.94 -1.11
N THR A 3 0.94 23.64 -1.37
CA THR A 3 2.16 22.82 -1.39
C THR A 3 3.13 23.20 -2.50
N ALA A 4 2.62 23.58 -3.69
CA ALA A 4 3.43 24.02 -4.83
C ALA A 4 4.12 25.36 -4.54
N ASN A 5 3.39 26.30 -3.95
CA ASN A 5 3.96 27.60 -3.54
C ASN A 5 5.02 27.42 -2.45
N MET A 6 4.80 26.50 -1.50
CA MET A 6 5.76 26.23 -0.41
C MET A 6 7.11 25.69 -0.91
N ILE A 7 7.11 24.91 -2.00
CA ILE A 7 8.34 24.40 -2.62
C ILE A 7 8.94 25.37 -3.65
N GLY A 8 8.37 26.56 -3.81
CA GLY A 8 8.87 27.60 -4.70
C GLY A 8 8.30 27.59 -6.13
N ILE A 9 7.30 26.76 -6.42
CA ILE A 9 6.61 26.77 -7.71
C ILE A 9 5.50 27.82 -7.67
N THR A 10 5.79 28.97 -8.25
CA THR A 10 4.88 30.13 -8.29
C THR A 10 4.01 30.15 -9.54
N GLU A 11 2.94 30.93 -9.51
CA GLU A 11 2.06 31.17 -10.68
C GLU A 11 2.83 31.75 -11.87
N GLN A 12 3.87 32.53 -11.62
CA GLN A 12 4.76 33.03 -12.68
C GLN A 12 5.50 31.91 -13.41
N MET A 13 5.91 30.85 -12.71
CA MET A 13 6.53 29.68 -13.35
C MET A 13 5.51 28.90 -14.18
N ALA A 14 4.25 28.81 -13.73
CA ALA A 14 3.17 28.23 -14.51
C ALA A 14 2.91 29.02 -15.79
N MET A 15 2.87 30.37 -15.73
CA MET A 15 2.77 31.21 -16.92
C MET A 15 3.95 30.98 -17.88
N LYS A 16 5.17 30.86 -17.37
CA LYS A 16 6.36 30.54 -18.19
C LYS A 16 6.26 29.19 -18.90
N MET A 17 5.63 28.18 -18.27
CA MET A 17 5.37 26.90 -18.93
C MET A 17 4.41 27.05 -20.11
N VAL A 18 3.35 27.83 -19.94
CA VAL A 18 2.34 28.06 -21.00
C VAL A 18 2.97 28.81 -22.18
N ILE A 19 3.81 29.79 -21.89
CA ILE A 19 4.51 30.61 -22.90
C ILE A 19 5.73 29.86 -23.49
N ASN A 20 6.01 28.63 -23.04
CA ASN A 20 7.14 27.80 -23.47
C ASN A 20 8.50 28.50 -23.32
N GLN A 21 8.63 29.30 -22.25
CA GLN A 21 9.82 30.06 -21.96
C GLN A 21 10.88 29.17 -21.27
N ASN A 22 12.16 29.40 -21.56
CA ASN A 22 13.24 28.63 -20.96
C ASN A 22 13.32 28.82 -19.44
N PHE A 23 13.53 27.71 -18.74
CA PHE A 23 13.75 27.68 -17.30
C PHE A 23 15.24 27.58 -16.97
N LYS A 24 15.65 28.20 -15.85
CA LYS A 24 16.98 27.96 -15.29
C LYS A 24 17.09 26.51 -14.79
N GLU A 25 18.30 25.97 -14.71
CA GLU A 25 18.54 24.59 -14.30
C GLU A 25 17.92 24.25 -12.93
N HIS A 26 18.10 25.11 -11.93
CA HIS A 26 17.49 24.95 -10.61
C HIS A 26 15.95 24.88 -10.66
N GLN A 27 15.33 25.70 -11.53
CA GLN A 27 13.88 25.71 -11.71
C GLN A 27 13.40 24.41 -12.36
N LEU A 28 14.13 23.91 -13.36
CA LEU A 28 13.84 22.61 -13.98
C LEU A 28 13.94 21.47 -12.96
N ALA A 29 14.95 21.47 -12.09
CA ALA A 29 15.11 20.47 -11.05
C ALA A 29 13.92 20.47 -10.06
N MET A 30 13.47 21.64 -9.64
CA MET A 30 12.30 21.81 -8.77
C MET A 30 11.01 21.30 -9.44
N LEU A 31 10.77 21.70 -10.70
CA LEU A 31 9.61 21.27 -11.47
C LEU A 31 9.59 19.75 -11.69
N LYS A 32 10.75 19.15 -11.99
CA LYS A 32 10.89 17.69 -12.12
C LYS A 32 10.56 16.98 -10.81
N ARG A 33 11.08 17.45 -9.66
CA ARG A 33 10.78 16.88 -8.34
C ARG A 33 9.29 16.95 -8.03
N PHE A 34 8.65 18.09 -8.31
CA PHE A 34 7.22 18.24 -8.08
C PHE A 34 6.39 17.36 -9.01
N TYR A 35 6.75 17.26 -10.28
CA TYR A 35 6.11 16.36 -11.23
C TYR A 35 6.16 14.90 -10.75
N ILE A 36 7.34 14.44 -10.30
CA ILE A 36 7.51 13.10 -9.72
C ILE A 36 6.63 12.92 -8.47
N ALA A 37 6.55 13.94 -7.60
CA ALA A 37 5.70 13.91 -6.41
C ALA A 37 4.20 13.78 -6.76
N LEU A 38 3.74 14.43 -7.84
CA LEU A 38 2.36 14.29 -8.32
C LEU A 38 2.07 12.87 -8.82
N VAL A 39 3.00 12.27 -9.56
CA VAL A 39 2.90 10.87 -10.02
C VAL A 39 2.78 9.92 -8.82
N LEU A 40 3.67 10.07 -7.83
CA LEU A 40 3.63 9.26 -6.61
C LEU A 40 2.36 9.50 -5.79
N ASN A 41 1.85 10.73 -5.74
CA ASN A 41 0.61 11.05 -5.03
C ASN A 41 -0.60 10.35 -5.65
N ASP A 42 -0.71 10.25 -6.97
CA ASP A 42 -1.82 9.54 -7.60
C ASP A 42 -1.76 8.03 -7.34
N LEU A 43 -0.56 7.46 -7.37
CA LEU A 43 -0.32 6.05 -6.99
C LEU A 43 -0.67 5.81 -5.53
N TRP A 44 -0.25 6.71 -4.63
CA TRP A 44 -0.56 6.66 -3.21
C TRP A 44 -2.07 6.71 -2.93
N ASN A 45 -2.81 7.47 -3.74
CA ASN A 45 -4.27 7.57 -3.66
C ASN A 45 -5.01 6.41 -4.36
N GLY A 46 -4.30 5.33 -4.73
CA GLY A 46 -4.90 4.09 -5.22
C GLY A 46 -5.18 4.06 -6.72
N SER A 47 -4.65 5.02 -7.50
CA SER A 47 -4.74 4.98 -8.96
C SER A 47 -3.90 3.83 -9.51
N ASP A 48 -4.40 3.15 -10.55
CA ASP A 48 -3.64 2.08 -11.20
C ASP A 48 -2.42 2.64 -11.96
N ILE A 49 -1.34 1.86 -12.02
CA ILE A 49 -0.12 2.21 -12.77
C ILE A 49 -0.47 2.55 -14.23
N TYR A 50 -1.43 1.85 -14.82
CA TYR A 50 -1.89 2.11 -16.18
C TYR A 50 -2.49 3.51 -16.34
N ASP A 51 -3.41 3.88 -15.43
CA ASP A 51 -4.11 5.16 -15.47
C ASP A 51 -3.15 6.32 -15.22
N VAL A 52 -2.22 6.15 -14.27
CA VAL A 52 -1.16 7.12 -13.97
C VAL A 52 -0.24 7.29 -15.17
N ALA A 53 0.23 6.20 -15.79
CA ALA A 53 1.06 6.26 -16.99
C ALA A 53 0.38 7.05 -18.12
N LYS A 54 -0.91 6.81 -18.34
CA LYS A 54 -1.72 7.53 -19.33
C LYS A 54 -1.90 9.02 -18.97
N LYS A 55 -2.22 9.34 -17.72
CA LYS A 55 -2.43 10.72 -17.23
C LYS A 55 -1.17 11.57 -17.39
N TYR A 56 -0.02 11.02 -17.03
CA TYR A 56 1.27 11.74 -17.03
C TYR A 56 2.05 11.60 -18.34
N LYS A 57 1.54 10.82 -19.30
CA LYS A 57 2.18 10.55 -20.61
C LYS A 57 3.59 9.98 -20.48
N ILE A 58 3.77 9.04 -19.56
CA ILE A 58 5.03 8.33 -19.31
C ILE A 58 4.85 6.83 -19.41
N GLU A 59 5.93 6.10 -19.69
CA GLU A 59 5.87 4.66 -19.82
C GLU A 59 5.50 3.96 -18.51
N ARG A 60 4.68 2.90 -18.60
CA ARG A 60 4.26 2.10 -17.44
C ARG A 60 5.44 1.56 -16.63
N GLY A 61 6.53 1.18 -17.32
CA GLY A 61 7.75 0.70 -16.67
C GLY A 61 8.42 1.77 -15.82
N ILE A 62 8.40 3.03 -16.26
CA ILE A 62 8.93 4.17 -15.49
C ILE A 62 8.08 4.41 -14.24
N VAL A 63 6.76 4.40 -14.37
CA VAL A 63 5.83 4.55 -13.23
C VAL A 63 6.05 3.45 -12.20
N HIS A 64 6.14 2.20 -12.66
CA HIS A 64 6.40 1.06 -11.79
C HIS A 64 7.77 1.15 -11.10
N LYS A 65 8.83 1.49 -11.85
CA LYS A 65 10.17 1.69 -11.31
C LYS A 65 10.20 2.80 -10.28
N LEU A 66 9.57 3.93 -10.57
CA LEU A 66 9.48 5.08 -9.66
C LEU A 66 8.82 4.69 -8.34
N MET A 67 7.70 3.95 -8.44
CA MET A 67 6.95 3.46 -7.29
C MET A 67 7.78 2.53 -6.40
N GLN A 68 8.44 1.53 -7.00
CA GLN A 68 9.31 0.61 -6.28
C GLN A 68 10.49 1.33 -5.62
N LEU A 69 11.17 2.23 -6.35
CA LEU A 69 12.28 3.00 -5.80
C LEU A 69 11.86 3.89 -4.64
N ALA A 70 10.71 4.57 -4.75
CA ALA A 70 10.19 5.44 -3.69
C ALA A 70 9.81 4.65 -2.43
N SER A 71 9.17 3.48 -2.59
CA SER A 71 8.84 2.59 -1.48
C SER A 71 10.10 2.07 -0.79
N THR A 72 11.07 1.53 -1.55
CA THR A 72 12.33 1.03 -1.00
C THR A 72 13.11 2.14 -0.28
N GLN A 73 13.21 3.34 -0.87
CA GLN A 73 13.89 4.47 -0.23
C GLN A 73 13.19 4.90 1.05
N ALA A 74 11.86 4.96 1.06
CA ALA A 74 11.11 5.26 2.28
C ALA A 74 11.36 4.22 3.38
N TYR A 75 11.46 2.93 3.02
CA TYR A 75 11.81 1.87 3.97
C TYR A 75 13.23 2.03 4.54
N VAL A 76 14.20 2.37 3.70
CA VAL A 76 15.58 2.60 4.15
C VAL A 76 15.65 3.79 5.11
N ILE A 77 14.92 4.88 4.82
CA ILE A 77 14.85 6.05 5.71
C ILE A 77 14.11 5.67 7.00
N PHE A 78 13.06 4.87 6.93
CA PHE A 78 12.38 4.31 8.10
C PHE A 78 13.36 3.55 9.01
N LYS A 79 14.16 2.63 8.45
CA LYS A 79 15.20 1.90 9.21
C LYS A 79 16.23 2.82 9.84
N PHE A 80 16.65 3.87 9.14
CA PHE A 80 17.52 4.88 9.73
C PHE A 80 16.84 5.63 10.89
N CYS A 81 15.57 5.99 10.74
CA CYS A 81 14.81 6.64 11.81
C CYS A 81 14.59 5.75 13.02
N GLU A 82 14.57 4.41 12.87
CA GLU A 82 14.43 3.50 14.00
C GLU A 82 15.56 3.65 15.04
N GLU A 83 16.77 3.97 14.58
CA GLU A 83 17.97 4.15 15.41
C GLU A 83 17.90 5.37 16.36
N PHE A 84 16.93 6.27 16.19
CA PHE A 84 16.79 7.50 16.98
C PHE A 84 15.37 7.66 17.52
N ASP A 85 15.20 7.77 18.84
CA ASP A 85 13.88 7.91 19.47
C ASP A 85 13.21 9.25 19.14
N GLU A 86 14.00 10.30 18.89
CA GLU A 86 13.53 11.63 18.52
C GLU A 86 12.76 11.63 17.18
N PHE A 87 12.99 10.62 16.33
CA PHE A 87 12.35 10.51 15.02
C PHE A 87 11.08 9.66 15.02
N TRP A 88 10.49 9.38 16.18
CA TRP A 88 9.28 8.55 16.32
C TRP A 88 8.16 8.89 15.31
N VAL A 89 7.90 10.16 15.03
CA VAL A 89 6.87 10.59 14.05
C VAL A 89 7.20 10.09 12.65
N PHE A 90 8.48 10.18 12.25
CA PHE A 90 8.93 9.72 10.94
C PHE A 90 8.89 8.21 10.83
N LYS A 91 9.17 7.47 11.92
CA LYS A 91 9.05 6.00 11.95
C LYS A 91 7.65 5.56 11.54
N GLU A 92 6.62 6.07 12.22
CA GLU A 92 5.23 5.69 11.95
C GLU A 92 4.76 6.08 10.54
N ILE A 93 5.15 7.27 10.08
CA ILE A 93 4.72 7.78 8.78
C ILE A 93 5.39 6.99 7.64
N LEU A 94 6.71 6.78 7.74
CA LEU A 94 7.49 6.16 6.68
C LEU A 94 7.24 4.66 6.55
N GLU A 95 6.95 3.96 7.64
CA GLU A 95 6.55 2.55 7.62
C GLU A 95 5.27 2.38 6.80
N LYS A 96 4.20 3.10 7.19
CA LYS A 96 2.91 3.09 6.50
C LYS A 96 3.05 3.56 5.05
N PHE A 97 3.90 4.56 4.82
CA PHE A 97 4.19 5.08 3.48
C PHE A 97 4.85 4.03 2.58
N SER A 98 5.92 3.40 3.06
CA SER A 98 6.62 2.38 2.29
C SER A 98 5.69 1.22 1.93
N GLN A 99 4.97 0.69 2.92
CA GLN A 99 4.08 -0.46 2.73
C GLN A 99 2.97 -0.14 1.73
N ARG A 100 2.17 0.92 1.96
CA ARG A 100 1.04 1.25 1.07
C ARG A 100 1.49 1.61 -0.34
N LEU A 101 2.61 2.31 -0.49
CA LEU A 101 3.13 2.64 -1.83
C LEU A 101 3.63 1.39 -2.56
N SER A 102 4.29 0.45 -1.87
CA SER A 102 4.77 -0.81 -2.46
C SER A 102 3.66 -1.62 -3.13
N TYR A 103 2.45 -1.54 -2.57
CA TYR A 103 1.30 -2.32 -3.00
C TYR A 103 0.35 -1.53 -3.93
N CYS A 104 0.47 -0.19 -4.00
CA CYS A 104 -0.38 0.69 -4.83
C CYS A 104 -1.88 0.34 -4.73
N CYS A 105 -2.36 0.04 -3.53
CA CYS A 105 -3.68 -0.52 -3.32
C CYS A 105 -4.47 0.26 -2.27
N SER A 106 -5.80 0.15 -2.37
CA SER A 106 -6.67 0.51 -1.26
C SER A 106 -6.29 -0.35 -0.06
N LEU A 107 -6.21 0.25 1.14
CA LEU A 107 -5.81 -0.43 2.37
C LEU A 107 -6.61 -1.71 2.63
N GLU A 108 -7.84 -1.77 2.14
CA GLU A 108 -8.75 -2.91 2.20
C GLU A 108 -8.24 -4.17 1.47
N LEU A 109 -7.33 -4.02 0.51
CA LEU A 109 -6.74 -5.15 -0.24
C LEU A 109 -5.52 -5.74 0.48
N LEU A 110 -4.91 -5.01 1.43
CA LEU A 110 -3.71 -5.46 2.13
C LEU A 110 -3.89 -6.80 2.86
N PRO A 111 -4.99 -7.03 3.62
CA PRO A 111 -5.18 -8.31 4.31
C PRO A 111 -5.21 -9.49 3.34
N LEU A 112 -5.81 -9.31 2.17
CA LEU A 112 -5.85 -10.33 1.12
C LEU A 112 -4.46 -10.56 0.51
N MET A 113 -3.67 -9.50 0.31
CA MET A 113 -2.32 -9.59 -0.28
C MET A 113 -1.28 -10.22 0.64
N ASN A 114 -1.54 -10.27 1.95
CA ASN A 114 -0.70 -11.00 2.90
C ASN A 114 -0.82 -12.52 2.75
N LEU A 115 -1.89 -13.01 2.10
CA LEU A 115 -2.05 -14.44 1.81
C LEU A 115 -1.05 -14.90 0.73
N PRO A 116 -0.54 -16.15 0.84
CA PRO A 116 0.37 -16.69 -0.15
C PRO A 116 -0.30 -16.74 -1.52
N CYS A 117 0.48 -16.50 -2.57
CA CYS A 117 -0.02 -16.47 -3.94
C CYS A 117 -1.06 -15.37 -4.23
N VAL A 118 -1.36 -14.42 -3.34
CA VAL A 118 -2.28 -13.31 -3.61
C VAL A 118 -1.48 -12.03 -3.81
N LYS A 119 -1.27 -11.64 -5.07
CA LYS A 119 -0.73 -10.32 -5.44
C LYS A 119 -1.86 -9.36 -5.82
N LEU A 120 -1.54 -8.09 -6.03
CA LEU A 120 -2.52 -7.02 -6.30
C LEU A 120 -3.61 -7.41 -7.29
N GLY A 121 -3.24 -7.98 -8.44
CA GLY A 121 -4.21 -8.39 -9.46
C GLY A 121 -5.21 -9.45 -8.98
N ARG A 122 -4.77 -10.38 -8.12
CA ARG A 122 -5.63 -11.42 -7.53
C ARG A 122 -6.46 -10.87 -6.37
N ALA A 123 -5.88 -10.01 -5.54
CA ALA A 123 -6.61 -9.31 -4.47
C ALA A 123 -7.76 -8.46 -5.04
N LYS A 124 -7.51 -7.71 -6.13
CA LYS A 124 -8.56 -6.96 -6.86
C LYS A 124 -9.66 -7.90 -7.39
N GLN A 125 -9.29 -9.04 -7.98
CA GLN A 125 -10.27 -10.03 -8.44
C GLN A 125 -11.13 -10.57 -7.29
N MET A 126 -10.51 -10.97 -6.18
CA MET A 126 -11.20 -11.44 -4.98
C MET A 126 -12.20 -10.39 -4.47
N TYR A 127 -11.74 -9.16 -4.31
CA TYR A 127 -12.55 -8.05 -3.83
C TYR A 127 -13.75 -7.76 -4.74
N ASN A 128 -13.53 -7.73 -6.06
CA ASN A 128 -14.60 -7.54 -7.07
C ASN A 128 -15.60 -8.70 -7.12
N LYS A 129 -15.20 -9.90 -6.67
CA LYS A 129 -16.07 -11.08 -6.54
C LYS A 129 -16.73 -11.18 -5.15
N GLY A 130 -16.61 -10.15 -4.32
CA GLY A 130 -17.20 -10.09 -2.98
C GLY A 130 -16.42 -10.84 -1.90
N ILE A 131 -15.21 -11.31 -2.19
CA ILE A 131 -14.31 -11.93 -1.21
C ILE A 131 -13.42 -10.81 -0.66
N ARG A 132 -13.75 -10.27 0.53
CA ARG A 132 -13.13 -9.05 1.05
C ARG A 132 -12.29 -9.28 2.29
N THR A 133 -12.64 -10.29 3.10
CA THR A 133 -11.96 -10.58 4.37
C THR A 133 -11.21 -11.90 4.32
N ILE A 134 -10.25 -12.08 5.24
CA ILE A 134 -9.54 -13.36 5.40
C ILE A 134 -10.54 -14.46 5.80
N CYS A 135 -11.55 -14.13 6.61
CA CYS A 135 -12.64 -15.04 6.96
C CYS A 135 -13.43 -15.50 5.73
N ASP A 136 -13.74 -14.59 4.80
CA ASP A 136 -14.41 -14.96 3.55
C ASP A 136 -13.58 -15.98 2.78
N VAL A 137 -12.26 -15.78 2.69
CA VAL A 137 -11.35 -16.70 2.01
C VAL A 137 -11.31 -18.07 2.70
N ALA A 138 -11.21 -18.09 4.03
CA ALA A 138 -11.14 -19.32 4.83
C ALA A 138 -12.40 -20.21 4.70
N GLY A 139 -13.55 -19.59 4.47
CA GLY A 139 -14.84 -20.28 4.28
C GLY A 139 -15.10 -20.83 2.88
N HIS A 140 -14.24 -20.55 1.88
CA HIS A 140 -14.40 -21.09 0.52
C HIS A 140 -13.72 -22.46 0.37
N SER A 141 -14.28 -23.32 -0.49
CA SER A 141 -13.58 -24.53 -0.95
C SER A 141 -12.57 -24.20 -2.06
N PRO A 142 -11.49 -25.00 -2.24
CA PRO A 142 -10.52 -24.79 -3.31
C PRO A 142 -11.17 -24.73 -4.69
N GLU A 143 -12.15 -25.59 -4.95
CA GLU A 143 -12.88 -25.64 -6.22
C GLU A 143 -13.78 -24.40 -6.39
N GLY A 144 -14.42 -23.95 -5.32
CA GLY A 144 -15.25 -22.75 -5.31
C GLY A 144 -14.43 -21.49 -5.59
N LEU A 145 -13.24 -21.40 -5.02
CA LEU A 145 -12.32 -20.29 -5.24
C LEU A 145 -11.78 -20.28 -6.67
N MET A 146 -11.44 -21.45 -7.23
CA MET A 146 -11.01 -21.59 -8.62
C MET A 146 -12.10 -21.23 -9.62
N LYS A 147 -13.38 -21.50 -9.32
CA LYS A 147 -14.50 -21.11 -10.20
C LYS A 147 -14.70 -19.59 -10.24
N LYS A 148 -14.42 -18.88 -9.15
CA LYS A 148 -14.61 -17.42 -9.06
C LYS A 148 -13.44 -16.62 -9.63
N LEU A 149 -12.21 -17.14 -9.52
CA LEU A 149 -10.98 -16.42 -9.85
C LEU A 149 -10.34 -16.95 -11.14
N GLN A 150 -9.86 -16.04 -11.99
CA GLN A 150 -9.16 -16.41 -13.22
C GLN A 150 -7.69 -16.76 -12.91
N ASN A 151 -7.11 -17.66 -13.71
CA ASN A 151 -5.70 -18.06 -13.62
C ASN A 151 -5.28 -18.51 -12.21
N LEU A 152 -6.08 -19.39 -11.58
CA LEU A 152 -5.77 -19.99 -10.29
C LEU A 152 -5.67 -21.52 -10.43
N ASN A 153 -4.52 -22.08 -10.05
CA ASN A 153 -4.35 -23.54 -10.02
C ASN A 153 -4.76 -24.13 -8.66
N SER A 154 -5.02 -25.44 -8.64
CA SER A 154 -5.50 -26.15 -7.43
C SER A 154 -4.52 -26.04 -6.25
N LYS A 155 -3.19 -26.10 -6.52
CA LYS A 155 -2.17 -25.95 -5.48
C LYS A 155 -2.22 -24.56 -4.83
N GLN A 156 -2.32 -23.51 -5.64
CA GLN A 156 -2.45 -22.13 -5.18
C GLN A 156 -3.74 -21.92 -4.40
N ALA A 157 -4.88 -22.44 -4.89
CA ALA A 157 -6.15 -22.36 -4.17
C ALA A 157 -6.08 -23.02 -2.79
N CYS A 158 -5.47 -24.21 -2.70
CA CYS A 158 -5.28 -24.92 -1.45
C CYS A 158 -4.36 -24.15 -0.48
N MET A 159 -3.25 -23.59 -0.98
CA MET A 159 -2.34 -22.77 -0.17
C MET A 159 -3.02 -21.51 0.36
N ILE A 160 -3.78 -20.80 -0.49
CA ILE A 160 -4.53 -19.60 -0.10
C ILE A 160 -5.51 -19.90 1.03
N ILE A 161 -6.33 -20.95 0.87
CA ILE A 161 -7.37 -21.30 1.85
C ILE A 161 -6.75 -21.77 3.16
N ARG A 162 -5.73 -22.65 3.11
CA ARG A 162 -5.05 -23.13 4.32
C ARG A 162 -4.39 -21.98 5.09
N ALA A 163 -3.74 -21.05 4.40
CA ALA A 163 -3.16 -19.88 5.04
C ALA A 163 -4.22 -18.96 5.65
N ALA A 164 -5.36 -18.77 4.98
CA ALA A 164 -6.47 -18.00 5.53
C ALA A 164 -7.08 -18.68 6.77
N GLN A 165 -7.28 -20.00 6.74
CA GLN A 165 -7.77 -20.77 7.88
C GLN A 165 -6.80 -20.70 9.06
N HIS A 166 -5.50 -20.83 8.80
CA HIS A 166 -4.47 -20.67 9.82
C HIS A 166 -4.54 -19.28 10.45
N ALA A 167 -4.56 -18.21 9.65
CA ALA A 167 -4.63 -16.84 10.14
C ALA A 167 -5.88 -16.56 10.98
N VAL A 168 -7.03 -17.14 10.61
CA VAL A 168 -8.27 -17.02 11.39
C VAL A 168 -8.17 -17.78 12.72
N ASN A 169 -7.61 -18.99 12.71
CA ASN A 169 -7.44 -19.78 13.93
C ASN A 169 -6.47 -19.10 14.90
N GLU A 170 -5.37 -18.55 14.39
CA GLU A 170 -4.40 -17.77 15.16
C GLU A 170 -5.07 -16.58 15.85
N GLN A 171 -5.87 -15.80 15.11
CA GLN A 171 -6.66 -14.70 15.70
C GLN A 171 -7.63 -15.19 16.78
N ILE A 172 -8.31 -16.33 16.57
CA ILE A 172 -9.22 -16.90 17.56
C ILE A 172 -8.48 -17.29 18.85
N ASP A 173 -7.30 -17.89 18.72
CA ASP A 173 -6.50 -18.32 19.87
C ASP A 173 -5.94 -17.13 20.64
N ASP A 174 -5.52 -16.06 19.95
CA ASP A 174 -5.12 -14.80 20.57
C ASP A 174 -6.27 -14.16 21.36
N TYR A 175 -7.47 -14.11 20.79
CA TYR A 175 -8.65 -13.58 21.48
C TYR A 175 -9.02 -14.42 22.72
N ARG A 176 -8.89 -15.75 22.63
CA ARG A 176 -9.12 -16.63 23.79
C ARG A 176 -8.12 -16.36 24.90
N ALA A 177 -6.83 -16.21 24.58
CA ALA A 177 -5.79 -15.91 25.56
C ALA A 177 -6.07 -14.59 26.29
N GLN A 178 -6.41 -13.53 25.56
CA GLN A 178 -6.78 -12.23 26.14
C GLN A 178 -8.01 -12.32 27.06
N MET A 179 -9.02 -13.12 26.71
CA MET A 179 -10.19 -13.35 27.57
C MET A 179 -9.82 -14.05 28.88
N TYR A 180 -8.90 -15.03 28.85
CA TYR A 180 -8.42 -15.70 30.06
C TYR A 180 -7.65 -14.75 30.98
N GLU A 181 -6.74 -13.94 30.43
CA GLU A 181 -5.97 -12.95 31.22
C GLU A 181 -6.89 -11.90 31.87
N LEU A 182 -7.87 -11.39 31.13
CA LEU A 182 -8.84 -10.42 31.66
C LEU A 182 -9.70 -11.04 32.77
N ALA A 183 -10.13 -12.30 32.62
CA ALA A 183 -10.89 -13.00 33.64
C ALA A 183 -10.06 -13.24 34.92
N GLU A 184 -8.77 -13.54 34.78
CA GLU A 184 -7.85 -13.70 35.92
C GLU A 184 -7.62 -12.37 36.65
N ASN A 185 -7.39 -11.29 35.90
CA ASN A 185 -7.21 -9.95 36.47
C ASN A 185 -8.48 -9.45 37.17
N ALA A 186 -9.67 -9.76 36.63
CA ALA A 186 -10.95 -9.42 37.27
C ALA A 186 -11.15 -10.16 38.59
N ARG A 187 -10.70 -11.42 38.72
CA ARG A 187 -10.73 -12.16 40.00
C ARG A 187 -9.82 -11.52 41.03
N LYS A 188 -8.60 -11.13 40.64
CA LYS A 188 -7.61 -10.47 41.51
C LYS A 188 -8.05 -9.08 42.03
N LEU A 189 -9.06 -8.46 41.42
CA LEU A 189 -9.63 -7.17 41.86
C LEU A 189 -10.77 -7.33 42.89
N GLN A 190 -11.28 -8.54 43.07
CA GLN A 190 -12.35 -8.85 44.03
C GLN A 190 -11.83 -9.37 45.37
N ASP A 191 -10.53 -9.65 45.46
CA ASP A 191 -9.77 -9.98 46.67
C ASP A 191 -9.01 -8.74 47.19
#